data_AF-A0A7T7ZXU6-F1
#
_entry.id   AF-A0A7T7ZXU6-F1
#
_cell.length_a   1.000
_cell.length_b   1.000
_cell.length_c   1.000
_cell.angle_alpha   90.00
_cell.angle_beta   90.00
_cell.angle_gamma   90.00
#
_symmetry.space_group_name_H-M   'P 1'
#
loop_
_entity.id
_entity.type
_entity.pdbx_description
1 polymer ?
#
loop_
_entity_poly.entity_id
_entity_poly.type
_entity_poly.pdbx_seq_one_letter_code
_entity_poly.pdbx_strand_id
1 'polypeptide(L)'
;MNLHSFNISIRSSVKASSLLILNSVLFIIGTIFSFIASQPPAYIPLGIAFGLSSVTGALFFLQNSKSIKTWNWYTYYSLFIVIITILSYLYSQEAFTIPLLGYLSLGQSLLLLSLATDLRNQSSVDWIIPARPSGLAILFSVMLIIHPVFNFIPIVLIIAGIFIMIALSYILLVSEFKKLNRHYKSIKILSRDLK
;
A
#
# COMPACT_ATOMS: atom_id res chain seq x y z
N MET A 1 2.41 -34.37 -7.56
CA MET A 1 1.36 -33.45 -7.08
C MET A 1 1.28 -32.30 -8.08
N ASN A 2 0.20 -32.22 -8.86
CA ASN A 2 0.10 -31.31 -10.00
C ASN A 2 -0.32 -29.91 -9.49
N LEU A 3 0.63 -29.00 -9.28
CA LEU A 3 0.43 -27.65 -8.75
C LEU A 3 -0.37 -26.72 -9.69
N HIS A 4 -0.79 -27.22 -10.86
CA HIS A 4 -1.42 -26.43 -11.91
C HIS A 4 -2.91 -26.10 -11.67
N SER A 5 -3.56 -26.77 -10.71
CA SER A 5 -5.01 -26.66 -10.48
C SER A 5 -5.43 -25.62 -9.42
N PHE A 6 -4.50 -25.07 -8.63
CA PHE A 6 -4.84 -23.99 -7.72
C PHE A 6 -4.59 -22.65 -8.42
N ASN A 7 -5.64 -21.83 -8.56
CA ASN A 7 -5.52 -20.45 -9.03
C ASN A 7 -4.90 -19.57 -7.92
N ILE A 8 -3.61 -19.81 -7.67
CA ILE A 8 -2.85 -19.10 -6.64
C ILE A 8 -2.30 -17.81 -7.25
N SER A 9 -2.64 -16.68 -6.64
CA SER A 9 -2.19 -15.33 -6.99
C SER A 9 -0.66 -15.16 -6.81
N ILE A 10 -0.10 -15.73 -5.74
CA ILE A 10 1.33 -15.70 -5.42
C ILE A 10 1.91 -17.10 -5.59
N ARG A 11 2.76 -17.26 -6.60
CA ARG A 11 3.25 -18.58 -7.06
C ARG A 11 4.59 -18.99 -6.47
N SER A 12 5.31 -18.04 -5.87
CA SER A 12 6.60 -18.32 -5.23
C SER A 12 6.96 -17.26 -4.20
N SER A 13 8.11 -17.43 -3.57
CA SER A 13 8.62 -16.49 -2.57
C SER A 13 8.70 -15.05 -3.11
N VAL A 14 8.20 -14.11 -2.31
CA VAL A 14 8.21 -12.66 -2.60
C VAL A 14 9.55 -12.09 -2.13
N LYS A 15 10.24 -11.39 -3.02
CA LYS A 15 11.52 -10.70 -2.75
C LYS A 15 11.30 -9.22 -2.45
N ALA A 16 12.33 -8.56 -1.94
CA ALA A 16 12.37 -7.11 -1.74
C ALA A 16 11.24 -6.54 -0.86
N SER A 17 10.78 -7.30 0.14
CA SER A 17 9.79 -6.82 1.11
C SER A 17 10.28 -5.60 1.92
N SER A 18 11.59 -5.30 1.90
CA SER A 18 12.14 -4.05 2.44
C SER A 18 11.63 -2.80 1.74
N LEU A 19 11.30 -2.87 0.43
CA LEU A 19 10.72 -1.73 -0.30
C LEU A 19 9.33 -1.36 0.24
N LEU A 20 8.55 -2.35 0.66
CA LEU A 20 7.24 -2.11 1.28
C LEU A 20 7.37 -1.54 2.70
N ILE A 21 8.40 -1.96 3.46
CA ILE A 21 8.70 -1.34 4.76
C ILE A 21 9.11 0.13 4.58
N LEU A 22 9.93 0.42 3.55
CA LEU A 22 10.31 1.79 3.23
C LEU A 22 9.08 2.67 2.99
N ASN A 23 8.04 2.16 2.32
CA ASN A 23 6.79 2.89 2.12
C ASN A 23 6.09 3.23 3.43
N SER A 24 6.03 2.29 4.38
CA SER A 24 5.50 2.58 5.71
C SER A 24 6.27 3.71 6.39
N VAL A 25 7.60 3.69 6.31
CA VAL A 25 8.44 4.73 6.91
C VAL A 25 8.20 6.09 6.23
N LEU A 26 8.11 6.12 4.90
CA LEU A 26 7.81 7.34 4.14
C LEU A 26 6.49 7.97 4.57
N PHE A 27 5.42 7.16 4.74
CA PHE A 27 4.12 7.69 5.16
C PHE A 27 4.13 8.18 6.62
N ILE A 28 4.81 7.48 7.53
CA ILE A 28 4.95 7.94 8.93
C ILE A 28 5.71 9.27 8.98
N ILE A 29 6.85 9.35 8.30
CA ILE A 29 7.68 10.56 8.25
C ILE A 29 6.89 11.71 7.60
N GLY A 30 6.28 11.47 6.44
CA GLY A 30 5.47 12.47 5.75
C GLY A 30 4.34 13.02 6.63
N THR A 31 3.68 12.15 7.40
CA THR A 31 2.63 12.54 8.34
C THR A 31 3.17 13.43 9.47
N ILE A 32 4.29 13.05 10.09
CA ILE A 32 4.91 13.82 11.16
C ILE A 32 5.33 15.22 10.66
N PHE A 33 6.02 15.29 9.51
CA PHE A 33 6.44 16.56 8.93
C PHE A 33 5.25 17.45 8.55
N SER A 34 4.18 16.86 8.01
CA SER A 34 2.96 17.60 7.68
C SER A 34 2.28 18.23 8.90
N PHE A 35 2.31 17.57 10.06
CA PHE A 35 1.75 18.15 11.28
C PHE A 35 2.66 19.19 11.94
N ILE A 36 3.98 19.03 11.85
CA ILE A 36 4.93 20.02 12.36
C ILE A 36 4.85 21.32 11.57
N ALA A 37 4.70 21.23 10.24
CA ALA A 37 4.79 22.38 9.35
C ALA A 37 3.76 23.50 9.64
N SER A 38 2.61 23.20 10.27
CA SER A 38 1.57 24.12 10.81
C SER A 38 1.06 25.29 9.93
N GLN A 39 1.65 25.53 8.76
CA GLN A 39 1.36 26.61 7.81
C GLN A 39 1.23 25.99 6.41
N PRO A 40 0.46 26.59 5.49
CA PRO A 40 0.55 26.24 4.08
C PRO A 40 2.02 26.37 3.63
N PRO A 41 2.61 25.36 2.97
CA PRO A 41 1.97 24.19 2.36
C PRO A 41 2.12 22.89 3.17
N ALA A 42 1.28 22.71 4.20
CA ALA A 42 1.33 21.59 5.15
C ALA A 42 1.25 20.18 4.53
N TYR A 43 0.77 20.03 3.29
CA TYR A 43 0.56 18.72 2.65
C TYR A 43 1.65 18.30 1.66
N ILE A 44 2.64 19.15 1.38
CA ILE A 44 3.76 18.80 0.48
C ILE A 44 4.53 17.55 0.95
N PRO A 45 4.87 17.37 2.23
CA PRO A 45 5.58 16.18 2.69
C PRO A 45 4.84 14.87 2.36
N LEU A 46 3.50 14.89 2.44
CA LEU A 46 2.66 13.74 2.08
C LEU A 46 2.65 13.49 0.57
N GLY A 47 2.61 14.54 -0.26
CA GLY A 47 2.75 14.41 -1.71
C GLY A 47 4.08 13.78 -2.10
N ILE A 48 5.19 14.20 -1.47
CA ILE A 48 6.52 13.60 -1.67
C ILE A 48 6.51 12.13 -1.24
N ALA A 49 5.91 11.81 -0.09
CA ALA A 49 5.78 10.43 0.37
C ALA A 49 4.97 9.56 -0.61
N PHE A 50 3.88 10.07 -1.19
CA PHE A 50 3.12 9.36 -2.24
C PHE A 50 3.96 9.10 -3.49
N GLY A 51 4.65 10.13 -3.99
CA GLY A 51 5.49 9.99 -5.19
C GLY A 51 6.57 8.93 -5.00
N LEU A 52 7.33 9.03 -3.90
CA LEU A 52 8.39 8.07 -3.59
C LEU A 52 7.84 6.66 -3.34
N SER A 53 6.79 6.52 -2.53
CA SER A 53 6.20 5.21 -2.21
C SER A 53 5.60 4.50 -3.42
N SER A 54 5.13 5.25 -4.41
CA SER A 54 4.59 4.72 -5.65
C SER A 54 5.69 4.25 -6.60
N VAL A 55 6.82 4.97 -6.67
CA VAL A 55 8.00 4.53 -7.43
C VAL A 55 8.60 3.25 -6.83
N THR A 56 8.80 3.22 -5.51
CA THR A 56 9.28 2.02 -4.81
C THR A 56 8.28 0.87 -4.92
N GLY A 57 6.97 1.15 -4.91
CA GLY A 57 5.91 0.17 -5.16
C GLY A 57 6.01 -0.45 -6.56
N ALA A 58 6.16 0.37 -7.60
CA ALA A 58 6.36 -0.11 -8.96
C ALA A 58 7.62 -0.99 -9.08
N LEU A 59 8.74 -0.57 -8.48
CA LEU A 59 9.96 -1.37 -8.43
C LEU A 59 9.76 -2.71 -7.71
N PHE A 60 9.01 -2.72 -6.61
CA PHE A 60 8.66 -3.95 -5.89
C PHE A 60 7.88 -4.92 -6.78
N PHE A 61 6.88 -4.45 -7.53
CA PHE A 61 6.10 -5.32 -8.44
C PHE A 61 6.93 -5.83 -9.62
N LEU A 62 7.80 -4.99 -10.20
CA LEU A 62 8.70 -5.41 -11.27
C LEU A 62 9.64 -6.53 -10.82
N GLN A 63 10.24 -6.40 -9.64
CA GLN A 63 11.13 -7.43 -9.07
C GLN A 63 10.38 -8.73 -8.73
N ASN A 64 9.07 -8.65 -8.49
CA ASN A 64 8.21 -9.78 -8.14
C ASN A 64 7.31 -10.24 -9.29
N SER A 65 7.60 -9.85 -10.53
CA SER A 65 6.84 -10.21 -11.74
C SER A 65 6.65 -11.71 -11.96
N LYS A 66 7.62 -12.52 -11.51
CA LYS A 66 7.54 -13.99 -11.56
C LYS A 66 6.73 -14.58 -10.40
N SER A 67 6.67 -13.88 -9.27
CA SER A 67 6.04 -14.36 -8.04
C SER A 67 4.56 -14.01 -7.96
N ILE A 68 4.16 -12.81 -8.38
CA ILE A 68 2.78 -12.31 -8.29
C ILE A 68 2.13 -12.38 -9.68
N LYS A 69 0.96 -12.99 -9.81
CA LYS A 69 0.25 -13.16 -11.10
C LYS A 69 -0.24 -11.83 -11.66
N THR A 70 -0.79 -10.97 -10.83
CA THR A 70 -1.43 -9.68 -11.12
C THR A 70 -0.46 -8.49 -11.10
N TRP A 71 0.85 -8.75 -11.13
CA TRP A 71 1.89 -7.73 -10.97
C TRP A 71 1.78 -6.56 -11.94
N ASN A 72 1.41 -6.81 -13.21
CA ASN A 72 1.22 -5.77 -14.22
C ASN A 72 0.24 -4.70 -13.76
N TRP A 73 -0.90 -5.15 -13.21
CA TRP A 73 -1.95 -4.22 -12.80
C TRP A 73 -1.49 -3.34 -11.64
N TYR A 74 -0.79 -3.93 -10.67
CA TYR A 74 -0.24 -3.18 -9.54
C TYR A 74 0.86 -2.21 -9.95
N THR A 75 1.69 -2.56 -10.92
CA THR A 75 2.69 -1.64 -11.48
C THR A 75 2.03 -0.46 -12.17
N TYR A 76 1.04 -0.69 -13.05
CA TYR A 76 0.32 0.40 -13.72
C TYR A 76 -0.40 1.29 -12.72
N TYR A 77 -1.01 0.71 -11.69
CA TYR A 77 -1.67 1.46 -10.64
C TYR A 77 -0.69 2.34 -9.85
N SER A 78 0.47 1.78 -9.49
CA SER A 78 1.53 2.54 -8.80
C SER A 78 2.04 3.69 -9.67
N LEU A 79 2.27 3.45 -10.97
CA LEU A 79 2.68 4.51 -11.91
C LEU A 79 1.59 5.56 -12.10
N PHE A 80 0.32 5.17 -12.12
CA PHE A 80 -0.79 6.11 -12.17
C PHE A 80 -0.77 7.07 -10.97
N ILE A 81 -0.55 6.55 -9.76
CA ILE A 81 -0.40 7.39 -8.56
C ILE A 81 0.77 8.36 -8.70
N VAL A 82 1.93 7.93 -9.25
CA VAL A 82 3.07 8.83 -9.52
C VAL A 82 2.66 9.98 -10.44
N ILE A 83 2.01 9.67 -11.57
CA ILE A 83 1.61 10.67 -12.56
C ILE A 83 0.65 11.69 -11.94
N ILE A 84 -0.40 11.22 -11.24
CA ILE A 84 -1.36 12.12 -10.59
C ILE A 84 -0.68 12.95 -9.50
N THR A 85 0.25 12.38 -8.74
CA THR A 85 1.00 13.10 -7.71
C THR A 85 1.88 14.21 -8.31
N ILE A 86 2.58 13.94 -9.42
CA ILE A 86 3.39 14.96 -10.11
C ILE A 86 2.49 16.06 -10.69
N LEU A 87 1.40 15.69 -11.37
CA LEU A 87 0.45 16.66 -11.91
C LEU A 87 -0.18 17.52 -10.80
N SER A 88 -0.45 16.93 -9.64
CA SER A 88 -0.98 17.66 -8.48
C SER A 88 -0.04 18.76 -8.01
N TYR A 89 1.28 18.55 -8.07
CA TYR A 89 2.26 19.55 -7.66
C TYR A 89 2.32 20.73 -8.65
N LEU A 90 2.15 20.45 -9.94
CA LEU A 90 2.23 21.47 -11.00
C LEU A 90 0.98 22.36 -11.08
N TYR A 91 -0.20 21.80 -10.78
CA TYR A 91 -1.49 22.46 -10.98
C TYR A 91 -2.26 22.71 -9.68
N SER A 92 -1.58 22.63 -8.52
CA SER A 92 -2.26 22.72 -7.23
C SER A 92 -2.95 24.08 -7.05
N GLN A 93 -4.28 24.07 -7.07
CA GLN A 93 -5.09 25.12 -6.46
C GLN A 93 -5.48 24.65 -5.05
N GLU A 94 -5.44 25.56 -4.07
CA GLU A 94 -5.68 25.20 -2.67
C GLU A 94 -7.01 24.47 -2.44
N ALA A 95 -8.06 24.85 -3.19
CA ALA A 95 -9.40 24.25 -3.10
C ALA A 95 -9.44 22.75 -3.46
N PHE A 96 -8.56 22.27 -4.34
CA PHE A 96 -8.58 20.88 -4.81
C PHE A 96 -7.58 19.96 -4.08
N THR A 97 -6.72 20.52 -3.22
CA THR A 97 -5.64 19.77 -2.58
C THR A 97 -6.17 18.67 -1.66
N ILE A 98 -7.20 18.97 -0.86
CA ILE A 98 -7.77 18.03 0.12
C ILE A 98 -8.50 16.86 -0.54
N PRO A 99 -9.46 17.07 -1.46
CA PRO A 99 -10.13 15.96 -2.13
C PRO A 99 -9.15 15.09 -2.93
N LEU A 100 -8.16 15.71 -3.58
CA LEU A 100 -7.14 15.00 -4.34
C LEU A 100 -6.26 14.10 -3.46
N LEU A 101 -5.86 14.59 -2.27
CA LEU A 101 -5.18 13.76 -1.27
C LEU A 101 -6.04 12.57 -0.85
N GLY A 102 -7.35 12.78 -0.71
CA GLY A 102 -8.34 11.73 -0.46
C GLY A 102 -8.38 10.68 -1.58
N TYR A 103 -8.41 11.09 -2.85
CA TYR A 103 -8.39 10.17 -3.99
C TYR A 103 -7.08 9.38 -4.10
N LEU A 104 -5.92 10.03 -3.90
CA LEU A 104 -4.62 9.34 -3.88
C LEU A 104 -4.57 8.30 -2.76
N SER A 105 -5.03 8.68 -1.56
CA SER A 105 -5.10 7.80 -0.39
C SER A 105 -6.05 6.63 -0.59
N LEU A 106 -7.22 6.89 -1.18
CA LEU A 106 -8.20 5.86 -1.53
C LEU A 106 -7.56 4.84 -2.46
N GLY A 107 -6.87 5.33 -3.49
CA GLY A 107 -6.23 4.46 -4.44
C GLY A 107 -5.13 3.59 -3.83
N GLN A 108 -4.25 4.22 -3.05
CA GLN A 108 -3.19 3.52 -2.34
C GLN A 108 -3.76 2.43 -1.41
N SER A 109 -4.87 2.72 -0.74
CA SER A 109 -5.55 1.79 0.17
C SER A 109 -6.22 0.63 -0.59
N LEU A 110 -6.80 0.88 -1.76
CA LEU A 110 -7.35 -0.17 -2.64
C LEU A 110 -6.26 -1.10 -3.18
N LEU A 111 -5.09 -0.56 -3.54
CA LEU A 111 -3.93 -1.38 -3.93
C LEU A 111 -3.49 -2.28 -2.77
N LEU A 112 -3.38 -1.73 -1.56
CA LEU A 112 -2.99 -2.50 -0.37
C LEU A 112 -4.02 -3.59 -0.03
N LEU A 113 -5.30 -3.26 -0.11
CA LEU A 113 -6.38 -4.24 0.08
C LEU A 113 -6.31 -5.34 -0.98
N SER A 114 -6.05 -4.98 -2.25
CA SER A 114 -5.91 -5.96 -3.34
C SER A 114 -4.75 -6.94 -3.08
N LEU A 115 -3.60 -6.44 -2.64
CA LEU A 115 -2.47 -7.29 -2.23
C LEU A 115 -2.80 -8.18 -1.03
N ALA A 116 -3.54 -7.66 -0.07
CA ALA A 116 -4.02 -8.46 1.05
C ALA A 116 -4.94 -9.56 0.55
N THR A 117 -5.90 -9.26 -0.33
CA THR A 117 -6.81 -10.27 -0.89
C THR A 117 -6.10 -11.30 -1.76
N ASP A 118 -4.97 -10.97 -2.39
CA ASP A 118 -4.14 -11.96 -3.07
C ASP A 118 -3.61 -13.02 -2.08
N LEU A 119 -3.39 -12.70 -0.82
CA LEU A 119 -3.00 -13.69 0.19
C LEU A 119 -4.14 -14.65 0.57
N ARG A 120 -5.39 -14.38 0.19
CA ARG A 120 -6.56 -15.17 0.59
C ARG A 120 -6.49 -16.65 0.20
N ASN A 121 -5.87 -16.94 -0.94
CA ASN A 121 -5.74 -18.31 -1.45
C ASN A 121 -4.52 -19.06 -0.89
N GLN A 122 -3.83 -18.49 0.10
CA GLN A 122 -2.65 -19.09 0.73
C GLN A 122 -3.02 -19.60 2.13
N SER A 123 -2.79 -20.88 2.40
CA SER A 123 -3.12 -21.50 3.69
C SER A 123 -2.20 -21.12 4.84
N SER A 124 -1.01 -20.55 4.55
CA SER A 124 0.05 -20.30 5.53
C SER A 124 0.05 -18.87 6.10
N VAL A 125 -0.91 -18.04 5.70
CA VAL A 125 -0.97 -16.61 6.04
C VAL A 125 -2.40 -16.17 6.32
N ASP A 126 -2.53 -15.11 7.11
CA ASP A 126 -3.82 -14.51 7.39
C ASP A 126 -3.96 -13.20 6.61
N TRP A 127 -4.72 -13.26 5.53
CA TRP A 127 -4.99 -12.13 4.65
C TRP A 127 -5.85 -11.04 5.31
N ILE A 128 -6.63 -11.38 6.34
CA ILE A 128 -7.53 -10.44 7.02
C ILE A 128 -6.72 -9.41 7.82
N ILE A 129 -5.56 -9.81 8.36
CA ILE A 129 -4.70 -8.95 9.17
C ILE A 129 -4.30 -7.66 8.42
N PRO A 130 -3.66 -7.71 7.22
CA PRO A 130 -3.35 -6.51 6.46
C PRO A 130 -4.58 -5.89 5.76
N ALA A 131 -5.65 -6.65 5.52
CA ALA A 131 -6.87 -6.14 4.88
C ALA A 131 -7.66 -5.18 5.79
N ARG A 132 -7.72 -5.43 7.10
CA ARG A 132 -8.45 -4.58 8.06
C ARG A 132 -8.00 -3.10 8.05
N PRO A 133 -6.71 -2.79 8.27
CA PRO A 133 -6.27 -1.39 8.22
C PRO A 133 -6.40 -0.80 6.82
N SER A 134 -6.22 -1.58 5.75
CA SER A 134 -6.46 -1.11 4.38
C SER A 134 -7.92 -0.70 4.17
N GLY A 135 -8.87 -1.50 4.66
CA GLY A 135 -10.29 -1.19 4.62
C GLY A 135 -10.66 0.05 5.44
N LEU A 136 -10.03 0.23 6.61
CA LEU A 136 -10.26 1.42 7.43
C LEU A 136 -9.66 2.69 6.80
N ALA A 137 -8.51 2.57 6.12
CA ALA A 137 -7.92 3.65 5.34
C ALA A 137 -8.81 4.06 4.15
N ILE A 138 -9.48 3.10 3.49
CA ILE A 138 -10.50 3.39 2.46
C ILE A 138 -11.63 4.23 3.05
N LEU A 139 -12.15 3.85 4.21
CA LEU A 139 -13.24 4.58 4.88
C LEU A 139 -12.82 6.03 5.19
N PHE A 140 -11.66 6.22 5.81
CA PHE A 140 -11.16 7.58 6.08
C PHE A 140 -10.87 8.37 4.78
N SER A 141 -10.39 7.71 3.73
CA SER A 141 -10.14 8.37 2.44
C SER A 141 -11.42 8.88 1.80
N VAL A 142 -12.51 8.10 1.87
CA VAL A 142 -13.84 8.56 1.43
C VAL A 142 -14.29 9.75 2.27
N MET A 143 -14.14 9.69 3.61
CA MET A 143 -14.48 10.82 4.49
C MET A 143 -13.69 12.08 4.15
N LEU A 144 -12.42 11.96 3.72
CA LEU A 144 -11.59 13.08 3.30
C LEU A 144 -12.05 13.68 1.97
N ILE A 145 -12.48 12.85 1.00
CA ILE A 145 -12.99 13.31 -0.30
C ILE A 145 -14.27 14.16 -0.11
N ILE A 146 -15.18 13.71 0.74
CA ILE A 146 -16.44 14.41 1.05
C ILE A 146 -16.38 15.13 2.40
N HIS A 147 -15.20 15.66 2.77
CA HIS A 147 -15.01 16.38 4.04
C HIS A 147 -16.01 17.52 4.30
N PRO A 148 -16.49 18.30 3.29
CA PRO A 148 -17.53 19.31 3.53
C PRO A 148 -18.80 18.77 4.20
N VAL A 149 -19.10 17.48 4.03
CA VAL A 149 -20.24 16.78 4.68
C VAL A 149 -19.89 16.38 6.13
N PHE A 150 -18.61 16.13 6.42
CA PHE A 150 -18.07 15.70 7.72
C PHE A 150 -17.33 16.83 8.45
N ASN A 151 -17.84 18.06 8.37
CA ASN A 151 -17.20 19.25 8.93
C ASN A 151 -17.03 19.22 10.47
N PHE A 152 -17.75 18.35 11.17
CA PHE A 152 -17.65 18.14 12.61
C PHE A 152 -16.38 17.37 13.03
N ILE A 153 -15.70 16.69 12.09
CA ILE A 153 -14.46 15.95 12.36
C ILE A 153 -13.27 16.80 11.91
N PRO A 154 -12.27 17.03 12.79
CA PRO A 154 -11.05 17.71 12.40
C PRO A 154 -10.37 16.98 11.24
N ILE A 155 -10.08 17.71 10.15
CA ILE A 155 -9.44 17.15 8.94
C ILE A 155 -8.10 16.48 9.26
N VAL A 156 -7.36 17.06 10.20
CA VAL A 156 -6.09 16.55 10.75
C VAL A 156 -6.24 15.12 11.26
N LEU A 157 -7.34 14.81 11.97
CA LEU A 157 -7.60 13.48 12.52
C LEU A 157 -7.86 12.45 11.40
N ILE A 158 -8.61 12.84 10.38
CA ILE A 158 -8.90 11.99 9.21
C ILE A 158 -7.60 11.69 8.46
N ILE A 159 -6.80 12.72 8.16
CA ILE A 159 -5.50 12.59 7.50
C ILE A 159 -4.57 11.67 8.31
N ALA A 160 -4.40 11.92 9.62
CA ALA A 160 -3.60 11.05 10.48
C ALA A 160 -4.09 9.60 10.43
N GLY A 161 -5.40 9.39 10.53
CA GLY A 161 -6.04 8.07 10.48
C GLY A 161 -5.72 7.33 9.18
N ILE A 162 -5.82 8.00 8.03
CA ILE A 162 -5.47 7.44 6.72
C ILE A 162 -4.03 6.93 6.72
N PHE A 163 -3.07 7.81 7.02
CA PHE A 163 -1.66 7.49 6.83
C PHE A 163 -1.14 6.48 7.84
N ILE A 164 -1.62 6.52 9.08
CA ILE A 164 -1.32 5.49 10.09
C ILE A 164 -1.84 4.13 9.62
N MET A 165 -3.06 4.07 9.08
CA MET A 165 -3.64 2.81 8.61
C MET A 165 -2.94 2.29 7.34
N ILE A 166 -2.54 3.16 6.41
CA ILE A 166 -1.73 2.79 5.24
C ILE A 166 -0.37 2.24 5.70
N ALA A 167 0.33 2.94 6.60
CA ALA A 167 1.62 2.51 7.13
C ALA A 167 1.52 1.15 7.84
N LEU A 168 0.50 0.99 8.70
CA LEU A 168 0.24 -0.27 9.39
C LEU A 168 -0.03 -1.41 8.41
N SER A 169 -0.81 -1.16 7.35
CA SER A 169 -1.10 -2.13 6.30
C SER A 169 0.18 -2.64 5.62
N TYR A 170 1.12 -1.75 5.28
CA TYR A 170 2.42 -2.14 4.72
C TYR A 170 3.22 -3.05 5.66
N ILE A 171 3.33 -2.67 6.94
CA ILE A 171 4.07 -3.46 7.94
C ILE A 171 3.49 -4.87 8.05
N LEU A 172 2.16 -4.96 8.16
CA LEU A 172 1.45 -6.23 8.30
C LEU A 172 1.55 -7.09 7.03
N LEU A 173 1.44 -6.48 5.84
CA LEU A 173 1.61 -7.19 4.57
C LEU A 173 3.00 -7.82 4.47
N VAL A 174 4.06 -7.09 4.90
CA VAL A 174 5.42 -7.62 4.92
C VAL A 174 5.57 -8.77 5.92
N SER A 175 4.92 -8.69 7.08
CA SER A 175 4.89 -9.78 8.06
C SER A 175 4.30 -11.06 7.44
N GLU A 176 3.16 -10.95 6.77
CA GLU A 176 2.52 -12.08 6.09
C GLU A 176 3.36 -12.61 4.93
N PHE A 177 3.97 -11.75 4.11
CA PHE A 177 4.91 -12.20 3.07
C PHE A 177 6.12 -12.94 3.65
N LYS A 178 6.64 -12.53 4.81
CA LYS A 178 7.74 -13.24 5.48
C LYS A 178 7.28 -14.63 5.95
N LYS A 179 6.07 -14.77 6.49
CA LYS A 179 5.49 -16.08 6.87
C LYS A 179 5.35 -16.99 5.63
N LEU A 180 4.77 -16.46 4.55
CA LEU A 180 4.62 -17.15 3.28
C LEU A 180 5.99 -17.62 2.71
N ASN A 181 7.00 -16.75 2.77
CA ASN A 181 8.35 -17.08 2.31
C ASN A 181 9.00 -18.21 3.11
N ARG A 182 8.79 -18.25 4.43
CA ARG A 182 9.28 -19.36 5.27
C ARG A 182 8.61 -20.67 4.86
N HIS A 183 7.30 -20.65 4.63
CA HIS A 183 6.57 -21.82 4.18
C HIS A 183 7.09 -22.37 2.85
N TYR A 184 7.30 -21.50 1.85
CA TYR A 184 7.91 -21.90 0.58
C TYR A 184 9.33 -22.43 0.72
N LYS A 185 10.14 -21.87 1.63
CA LYS A 185 11.49 -22.34 1.91
C LYS A 185 11.47 -23.75 2.50
N SER A 186 10.59 -24.02 3.47
CA SER A 186 10.44 -25.35 4.08
C SER A 186 10.05 -26.41 3.05
N ILE A 187 9.06 -26.14 2.20
CA ILE A 187 8.65 -27.05 1.12
C ILE A 187 9.81 -27.35 0.18
N LYS A 188 10.61 -26.33 -0.17
CA LYS A 188 11.76 -26.49 -1.05
C LYS A 188 12.87 -27.37 -0.44
N ILE A 189 13.11 -27.26 0.87
CA ILE A 189 14.09 -28.09 1.58
C ILE A 189 13.61 -29.55 1.59
N LEU A 190 12.38 -29.80 2.04
CA LEU A 190 11.76 -31.13 2.05
C LEU A 190 11.79 -31.79 0.67
N SER A 191 11.53 -31.04 -0.40
CA SER A 191 11.57 -31.58 -1.77
C SER A 191 12.96 -31.98 -2.27
N ARG A 192 14.03 -31.45 -1.66
CA ARG A 192 15.42 -31.78 -1.99
C ARG A 192 15.88 -33.02 -1.24
N ASP A 193 15.46 -33.17 0.02
CA ASP A 193 15.84 -34.32 0.86
C ASP A 193 15.14 -35.63 0.42
N LEU A 194 14.07 -35.52 -0.39
CA LEU A 194 13.34 -36.64 -0.99
C LEU A 194 13.88 -37.09 -2.36
N LYS A 195 14.93 -36.44 -2.88
CA LYS A 195 15.59 -36.79 -4.15
C LYS A 195 16.94 -37.43 -3.90
#